data_AF-A0A9D8BJA7-F1
#
_entry.id   AF-A0A9D8BJA7-F1
#
_cell.length_a   1.000
_cell.length_b   1.000
_cell.length_c   1.000
_cell.angle_alpha   90.00
_cell.angle_beta   90.00
_cell.angle_gamma   90.00
#
_symmetry.space_group_name_H-M   'P 1'
#
loop_
_entity.id
_entity.type
_entity.pdbx_description
1 polymer ?
#
loop_
_entity_poly.entity_id
_entity_poly.type
_entity_poly.pdbx_seq_one_letter_code
_entity_poly.pdbx_strand_id
1 'polypeptide(L)'
;MESIFLEKKVYNLAGSLKERLKELALILERVTKADSLQEKSALLDEESKVGQFFSRHPKFLGLQVFLSEKERYLFKVLVVIDQAEHIVQYSKTEQKSHITHLVNLLNALIPVEEFYHQMGGVLGYHYTSLQLLQELQEEAKVVTQESFYPPVGVDLTQDSRYVRESILEGILHLGEMAELYPVGGAADRLKLQDEKTHEGLPAARLEFLGYTLLEGMIRDLQAREYLHFRLVGQQ
;
A
#
# COMPACT_ATOMS: atom_id res chain seq x y z
N MET A 1 28.21 -26.35 -3.13
CA MET A 1 28.17 -25.92 -4.54
C MET A 1 26.84 -25.23 -4.90
N GLU A 2 25.74 -25.53 -4.22
CA GLU A 2 24.44 -24.83 -4.39
C GLU A 2 24.39 -23.42 -3.78
N SER A 3 25.12 -23.15 -2.70
CA SER A 3 25.13 -21.82 -2.05
C SER A 3 25.71 -20.71 -2.95
N ILE A 4 26.75 -21.02 -3.73
CA ILE A 4 27.41 -20.09 -4.67
C ILE A 4 26.50 -19.78 -5.87
N PHE A 5 25.60 -20.70 -6.23
CA PHE A 5 24.63 -20.50 -7.32
C PHE A 5 23.46 -19.60 -6.92
N LEU A 6 22.99 -19.73 -5.67
CA LEU A 6 21.95 -18.85 -5.11
C LEU A 6 22.46 -17.42 -4.91
N GLU A 7 23.67 -17.24 -4.37
CA GLU A 7 24.28 -15.91 -4.24
C GLU A 7 24.44 -15.23 -5.61
N LYS A 8 25.01 -15.92 -6.62
CA LYS A 8 25.19 -15.32 -7.95
C LYS A 8 23.88 -14.91 -8.63
N LYS A 9 22.77 -15.62 -8.40
CA LYS A 9 21.46 -15.27 -8.98
C LYS A 9 20.85 -14.04 -8.30
N VAL A 10 21.02 -13.90 -6.99
CA VAL A 10 20.58 -12.74 -6.20
C VAL A 10 21.41 -11.49 -6.55
N TYR A 11 22.74 -11.60 -6.69
CA TYR A 11 23.60 -10.47 -7.10
C TYR A 11 23.30 -9.98 -8.52
N ASN A 12 22.96 -10.89 -9.45
CA ASN A 12 22.58 -10.52 -10.82
C ASN A 12 21.19 -9.85 -10.88
N LEU A 13 20.26 -10.25 -9.99
CA LEU A 13 18.98 -9.55 -9.82
C LEU A 13 19.16 -8.16 -9.19
N ALA A 14 20.06 -7.99 -8.22
CA ALA A 14 20.26 -6.72 -7.53
C ALA A 14 20.84 -5.62 -8.44
N GLY A 15 21.78 -5.98 -9.33
CA GLY A 15 22.28 -5.06 -10.37
C GLY A 15 21.16 -4.66 -11.35
N SER A 16 20.39 -5.66 -11.80
CA SER A 16 19.26 -5.47 -12.70
C SER A 16 18.12 -4.64 -12.08
N LEU A 17 17.85 -4.78 -10.78
CA LEU A 17 16.78 -4.05 -10.08
C LEU A 17 17.12 -2.57 -9.91
N LYS A 18 18.37 -2.24 -9.56
CA LYS A 18 18.81 -0.83 -9.47
C LYS A 18 18.75 -0.11 -10.81
N GLU A 19 19.20 -0.76 -11.88
CA GLU A 19 19.11 -0.22 -13.24
C GLU A 19 17.64 -0.01 -13.64
N ARG A 20 16.80 -0.99 -13.32
CA ARG A 20 15.37 -0.91 -13.58
C ARG A 20 14.68 0.22 -12.80
N LEU A 21 15.02 0.42 -11.54
CA LEU A 21 14.52 1.53 -10.74
C LEU A 21 14.93 2.87 -11.33
N LYS A 22 16.19 3.01 -11.80
CA LYS A 22 16.64 4.23 -12.50
C LYS A 22 15.85 4.50 -13.77
N GLU A 23 15.61 3.47 -14.58
CA GLU A 23 14.80 3.59 -15.81
C GLU A 23 13.38 4.05 -15.48
N LEU A 24 12.70 3.35 -14.56
CA LEU A 24 11.33 3.68 -14.18
C LEU A 24 11.22 5.05 -13.51
N ALA A 25 12.21 5.49 -12.73
CA ALA A 25 12.21 6.82 -12.12
C ALA A 25 12.18 7.94 -13.17
N LEU A 26 12.95 7.81 -14.26
CA LEU A 26 12.96 8.78 -15.35
C LEU A 26 11.62 8.84 -16.08
N ILE A 27 11.00 7.69 -16.34
CA ILE A 27 9.67 7.62 -16.97
C ILE A 27 8.61 8.21 -16.04
N LEU A 28 8.65 7.83 -14.76
CA LEU A 28 7.72 8.31 -13.74
C LEU A 28 7.80 9.84 -13.61
N GLU A 29 8.99 10.42 -13.56
CA GLU A 29 9.19 11.87 -13.49
C GLU A 29 8.56 12.60 -14.69
N ARG A 30 8.67 12.04 -15.90
CA ARG A 30 8.06 12.61 -17.11
C ARG A 30 6.54 12.49 -17.05
N VAL A 31 6.03 11.31 -16.69
CA VAL A 31 4.59 11.03 -16.62
C VAL A 31 3.89 11.83 -15.53
N THR A 32 4.53 12.09 -14.38
CA THR A 32 3.92 12.89 -13.31
C THR A 32 3.85 14.38 -13.61
N LYS A 33 4.75 14.89 -14.48
CA LYS A 33 4.75 16.28 -14.94
C LYS A 33 3.77 16.58 -16.07
N ALA A 34 3.23 15.55 -16.72
CA ALA A 34 2.26 15.73 -17.80
C ALA A 34 0.90 16.21 -17.29
N ASP A 35 0.31 17.17 -17.98
CA ASP A 35 -0.92 17.88 -17.58
C ASP A 35 -2.20 17.10 -17.95
N SER A 36 -2.08 16.09 -18.82
CA SER A 36 -3.22 15.34 -19.34
C SER A 36 -2.93 13.86 -19.52
N LEU A 37 -3.98 13.04 -19.53
CA LEU A 37 -3.87 11.60 -19.77
C LEU A 37 -3.36 11.30 -21.19
N GLN A 38 -3.73 12.14 -22.16
CA GLN A 38 -3.27 12.04 -23.54
C GLN A 38 -1.75 12.25 -23.62
N GLU A 39 -1.23 13.27 -22.93
CA GLU A 39 0.19 13.55 -22.87
C GLU A 39 0.96 12.43 -22.14
N LYS A 40 0.44 11.94 -21.01
CA LYS A 40 1.01 10.76 -20.33
C LYS A 40 1.10 9.57 -21.26
N SER A 41 0.04 9.30 -22.02
CA SER A 41 -0.03 8.19 -22.98
C SER A 41 0.96 8.35 -24.13
N ALA A 42 1.17 9.57 -24.61
CA ALA A 42 2.14 9.89 -25.65
C ALA A 42 3.59 9.72 -25.17
N LEU A 43 3.91 10.14 -23.95
CA LEU A 43 5.23 9.91 -23.35
C LEU A 43 5.58 8.43 -23.25
N LEU A 44 4.60 7.57 -22.95
CA LEU A 44 4.82 6.12 -22.93
C LEU A 44 5.01 5.53 -24.34
N ASP A 45 4.47 6.14 -25.40
CA ASP A 45 4.70 5.67 -26.77
C ASP A 45 6.14 5.89 -27.23
N GLU A 46 6.84 6.86 -26.65
CA GLU A 46 8.26 7.11 -26.90
C GLU A 46 9.16 6.01 -26.32
N GLU A 47 8.66 5.23 -25.35
CA GLU A 47 9.41 4.14 -24.75
C GLU A 47 9.56 2.98 -25.73
N SER A 48 10.81 2.68 -26.11
CA SER A 48 11.13 1.65 -27.12
C SER A 48 10.49 0.29 -26.84
N LYS A 49 10.31 -0.07 -25.56
CA LYS A 49 9.62 -1.31 -25.12
C LYS A 49 8.15 -1.34 -25.53
N VAL A 50 7.45 -0.22 -25.52
CA VAL A 50 6.03 -0.13 -25.93
C VAL A 50 5.89 -0.44 -27.41
N GLY A 51 6.68 0.21 -28.26
CA GLY A 51 6.72 -0.07 -29.69
C GLY A 51 7.12 -1.53 -30.00
N GLN A 52 8.15 -2.05 -29.32
CA GLN A 52 8.59 -3.43 -29.50
C GLN A 52 7.51 -4.45 -29.09
N PHE A 53 6.79 -4.22 -27.99
CA PHE A 53 5.72 -5.09 -27.54
C PHE A 53 4.58 -5.18 -28.56
N PHE A 54 4.07 -4.05 -29.04
CA PHE A 54 2.97 -4.06 -30.03
C PHE A 54 3.43 -4.58 -31.41
N SER A 55 4.70 -4.42 -31.77
CA SER A 55 5.27 -5.02 -32.98
C SER A 55 5.32 -6.56 -32.88
N ARG A 56 5.65 -7.10 -31.70
CA ARG A 56 5.67 -8.55 -31.44
C ARG A 56 4.27 -9.15 -31.28
N HIS A 57 3.31 -8.36 -30.82
CA HIS A 57 1.93 -8.80 -30.61
C HIS A 57 0.90 -7.94 -31.37
N PRO A 58 0.84 -8.00 -32.72
CA PRO A 58 -0.03 -7.14 -33.54
C PRO A 58 -1.52 -7.25 -33.21
N LYS A 59 -1.97 -8.39 -32.67
CA LYS A 59 -3.35 -8.60 -32.21
C LYS A 59 -3.81 -7.57 -31.16
N PHE A 60 -2.89 -7.09 -30.32
CA PHE A 60 -3.20 -6.07 -29.31
C PHE A 60 -3.12 -4.65 -29.86
N LEU A 61 -2.47 -4.43 -31.00
CA LEU A 61 -2.47 -3.12 -31.67
C LEU A 61 -3.87 -2.78 -32.15
N GLY A 62 -4.57 -3.73 -32.79
CA GLY A 62 -5.96 -3.56 -33.21
C GLY A 62 -6.93 -3.41 -32.04
N LEU A 63 -6.62 -4.02 -30.87
CA LEU A 63 -7.45 -3.91 -29.68
C LEU A 63 -7.48 -2.49 -29.10
N GLN A 64 -6.39 -1.71 -29.24
CA GLN A 64 -6.31 -0.36 -28.68
C GLN A 64 -7.42 0.58 -29.19
N VAL A 65 -7.96 0.31 -30.38
CA VAL A 65 -9.08 1.07 -30.97
C VAL A 65 -10.36 0.94 -30.14
N PHE A 66 -10.54 -0.20 -29.46
CA PHE A 66 -11.73 -0.51 -28.65
C PHE A 66 -11.56 -0.15 -27.17
N LEU A 67 -10.34 0.14 -26.73
CA LEU A 67 -10.07 0.57 -25.37
C LEU A 67 -10.42 2.05 -25.18
N SER A 68 -10.88 2.42 -24.00
CA SER A 68 -10.92 3.82 -23.58
C SER A 68 -9.50 4.40 -23.50
N GLU A 69 -9.42 5.73 -23.39
CA GLU A 69 -8.12 6.39 -23.25
C GLU A 69 -7.34 5.95 -22.01
N LYS A 70 -8.05 5.78 -20.89
CA LYS A 70 -7.47 5.33 -19.62
C LYS A 70 -7.00 3.89 -19.69
N GLU A 71 -7.77 3.00 -20.31
CA GLU A 71 -7.37 1.61 -20.54
C GLU A 71 -6.16 1.52 -21.47
N ARG A 72 -6.08 2.34 -22.54
CA ARG A 72 -4.90 2.41 -23.41
C ARG A 72 -3.66 2.83 -22.64
N TYR A 73 -3.76 3.90 -21.85
CA TYR A 73 -2.66 4.36 -21.01
C TYR A 73 -2.21 3.27 -20.02
N LEU A 74 -3.15 2.66 -19.29
CA LEU A 74 -2.84 1.59 -18.34
C LEU A 74 -2.20 0.37 -19.00
N PHE A 75 -2.61 0.03 -20.23
CA PHE A 75 -1.98 -1.06 -20.95
C PHE A 75 -0.53 -0.73 -21.32
N LYS A 76 -0.25 0.50 -21.74
CA LYS A 76 1.14 0.95 -21.95
C LYS A 76 1.94 0.96 -20.65
N VAL A 77 1.34 1.36 -19.53
CA VAL A 77 1.97 1.26 -18.20
C VAL A 77 2.37 -0.19 -17.94
N LEU A 78 1.47 -1.17 -18.13
CA LEU A 78 1.77 -2.60 -17.96
C LEU A 78 2.93 -3.08 -18.82
N VAL A 79 3.09 -2.53 -20.03
CA VAL A 79 4.25 -2.83 -20.88
C VAL A 79 5.52 -2.21 -20.29
N VAL A 80 5.47 -0.93 -19.93
CA VAL A 80 6.62 -0.23 -19.34
C VAL A 80 7.07 -0.88 -18.05
N ILE A 81 6.16 -1.37 -17.20
CA ILE A 81 6.46 -2.08 -15.95
C ILE A 81 6.77 -3.58 -16.11
N ASP A 82 7.02 -4.04 -17.35
CA ASP A 82 7.35 -5.44 -17.72
C ASP A 82 6.28 -6.49 -17.33
N GLN A 83 5.04 -6.09 -17.07
CA GLN A 83 3.96 -7.00 -16.69
C GLN A 83 3.16 -7.52 -17.90
N ALA A 84 3.19 -6.80 -19.03
CA ALA A 84 2.38 -7.13 -20.20
C ALA A 84 2.69 -8.52 -20.79
N GLU A 85 3.97 -8.93 -20.86
CA GLU A 85 4.34 -10.24 -21.42
C GLU A 85 3.77 -11.41 -20.59
N HIS A 86 3.66 -11.27 -19.27
CA HIS A 86 3.07 -12.29 -18.40
C HIS A 86 1.58 -12.46 -18.66
N ILE A 87 0.87 -11.34 -18.88
CA ILE A 87 -0.55 -11.33 -19.21
C ILE A 87 -0.78 -11.98 -20.59
N VAL A 88 0.10 -11.72 -21.56
CA VAL A 88 0.02 -12.31 -22.90
C VAL A 88 0.41 -13.79 -22.92
N GLN A 89 1.34 -14.25 -22.09
CA GLN A 89 1.72 -15.67 -22.03
C GLN A 89 0.58 -16.55 -21.52
N TYR A 90 -0.21 -16.06 -20.55
CA TYR A 90 -1.44 -16.72 -20.10
C TYR A 90 -2.46 -16.90 -21.24
N SER A 91 -2.32 -16.13 -22.34
CA SER A 91 -3.25 -16.11 -23.46
C SER A 91 -3.07 -17.22 -24.52
N LYS A 92 -2.08 -18.11 -24.39
CA LYS A 92 -1.82 -19.13 -25.42
C LYS A 92 -2.75 -20.34 -25.36
N THR A 93 -3.42 -20.59 -24.24
CA THR A 93 -4.15 -21.84 -23.97
C THR A 93 -5.66 -21.80 -24.25
N GLU A 94 -6.35 -20.64 -24.22
CA GLU A 94 -7.84 -20.58 -24.41
C GLU A 94 -8.37 -19.34 -25.18
N GLN A 95 -8.29 -19.33 -26.51
CA GLN A 95 -8.32 -18.12 -27.38
C GLN A 95 -9.49 -17.11 -27.25
N LYS A 96 -10.70 -17.47 -26.80
CA LYS A 96 -11.85 -16.53 -26.83
C LYS A 96 -12.01 -15.67 -25.57
N SER A 97 -11.33 -16.01 -24.47
CA SER A 97 -11.53 -15.38 -23.15
C SER A 97 -10.56 -14.22 -22.86
N HIS A 98 -9.55 -14.01 -23.71
CA HIS A 98 -8.37 -13.18 -23.41
C HIS A 98 -8.58 -11.68 -23.43
N ILE A 99 -9.36 -11.19 -24.39
CA ILE A 99 -9.62 -9.76 -24.51
C ILE A 99 -10.47 -9.30 -23.32
N THR A 100 -11.50 -10.07 -22.96
CA THR A 100 -12.34 -9.79 -21.81
C THR A 100 -11.53 -9.78 -20.51
N HIS A 101 -10.62 -10.74 -20.30
CA HIS A 101 -9.75 -10.72 -19.11
C HIS A 101 -8.80 -9.54 -19.06
N LEU A 102 -8.20 -9.14 -20.19
CA LEU A 102 -7.36 -7.95 -20.25
C LEU A 102 -8.18 -6.70 -19.94
N VAL A 103 -9.36 -6.54 -20.55
CA VAL A 103 -10.27 -5.40 -20.27
C VAL A 103 -10.69 -5.40 -18.80
N ASN A 104 -11.02 -6.55 -18.22
CA ASN A 104 -11.35 -6.65 -16.80
C ASN A 104 -10.17 -6.26 -15.90
N LEU A 105 -8.95 -6.67 -16.24
CA LEU A 105 -7.74 -6.26 -15.53
C LEU A 105 -7.52 -4.76 -15.63
N LEU A 106 -7.61 -4.18 -16.83
CA LEU A 106 -7.45 -2.73 -17.03
C LEU A 106 -8.50 -1.95 -16.24
N ASN A 107 -9.75 -2.40 -16.22
CA ASN A 107 -10.80 -1.80 -15.41
C ASN A 107 -10.54 -1.95 -13.91
N ALA A 108 -10.03 -3.08 -13.45
CA ALA A 108 -9.63 -3.28 -12.05
C ALA A 108 -8.44 -2.38 -11.64
N LEU A 109 -7.61 -1.95 -12.59
CA LEU A 109 -6.49 -1.05 -12.34
C LEU A 109 -6.89 0.44 -12.33
N ILE A 110 -8.07 0.81 -12.85
CA ILE A 110 -8.54 2.21 -12.84
C ILE A 110 -8.62 2.78 -11.42
N PRO A 111 -9.22 2.11 -10.42
CA PRO A 111 -9.24 2.60 -9.04
C PRO A 111 -7.84 2.73 -8.43
N VAL A 112 -6.90 1.83 -8.80
CA VAL A 112 -5.52 1.89 -8.32
C VAL A 112 -4.80 3.12 -8.89
N GLU A 113 -5.01 3.40 -10.18
CA GLU A 113 -4.49 4.60 -10.85
C GLU A 113 -4.99 5.89 -10.19
N GLU A 114 -6.28 5.94 -9.83
CA GLU A 114 -6.88 7.10 -9.18
C GLU A 114 -6.43 7.26 -7.73
N PHE A 115 -6.43 6.16 -6.97
CA PHE A 115 -6.04 6.18 -5.57
C PHE A 115 -4.58 6.61 -5.39
N TYR A 116 -3.67 6.06 -6.20
CA TYR A 116 -2.24 6.38 -6.14
C TYR A 116 -1.82 7.50 -7.09
N HIS A 117 -2.74 8.32 -7.61
CA HIS A 117 -2.40 9.36 -8.60
C HIS A 117 -1.28 10.30 -8.13
N GLN A 118 -1.23 10.64 -6.84
CA GLN A 118 -0.19 11.50 -6.25
C GLN A 118 1.20 10.89 -6.34
N MET A 119 1.29 9.55 -6.35
CA MET A 119 2.55 8.82 -6.51
C MET A 119 2.85 8.50 -7.98
N GLY A 120 1.97 8.88 -8.92
CA GLY A 120 2.03 8.51 -10.34
C GLY A 120 1.26 7.25 -10.70
N GLY A 121 0.20 6.93 -9.94
CA GLY A 121 -0.75 5.88 -10.26
C GLY A 121 -0.16 4.48 -10.20
N VAL A 122 -0.55 3.61 -11.14
CA VAL A 122 -0.08 2.21 -11.21
C VAL A 122 1.44 2.15 -11.44
N LEU A 123 1.99 3.05 -12.28
CA LEU A 123 3.42 3.14 -12.52
C LEU A 123 4.18 3.49 -11.23
N GLY A 124 3.69 4.50 -10.51
CA GLY A 124 4.23 4.94 -9.22
C GLY A 124 4.17 3.89 -8.12
N TYR A 125 3.03 3.21 -8.01
CA TYR A 125 2.84 2.11 -7.07
C TYR A 125 3.82 0.97 -7.32
N HIS A 126 4.00 0.58 -8.59
CA HIS A 126 4.96 -0.45 -8.96
C HIS A 126 6.40 -0.03 -8.67
N TYR A 127 6.79 1.19 -9.05
CA TYR A 127 8.10 1.76 -8.75
C TYR A 127 8.39 1.72 -7.23
N THR A 128 7.46 2.20 -6.41
CA THR A 128 7.60 2.22 -4.95
C THR A 128 7.76 0.81 -4.38
N SER A 129 6.99 -0.15 -4.89
CA SER A 129 7.10 -1.55 -4.47
C SER A 129 8.50 -2.12 -4.77
N LEU A 130 9.05 -1.83 -5.95
CA LEU A 130 10.41 -2.24 -6.31
C LEU A 130 11.47 -1.55 -5.45
N GLN A 131 11.24 -0.28 -5.09
CA GLN A 131 12.14 0.48 -4.22
C GLN A 131 12.20 -0.14 -2.82
N LEU A 132 11.05 -0.46 -2.22
CA LEU A 132 10.97 -1.14 -0.92
C LEU A 132 11.68 -2.51 -0.94
N LEU A 133 11.54 -3.26 -2.04
CA LEU A 133 12.25 -4.53 -2.21
C LEU A 133 13.78 -4.34 -2.30
N GLN A 134 14.24 -3.25 -2.92
CA GLN A 134 15.66 -2.91 -2.99
C GLN A 134 16.20 -2.50 -1.60
N GLU A 135 15.44 -1.71 -0.84
CA GLU A 135 15.78 -1.29 0.52
C GLU A 135 15.90 -2.50 1.46
N LEU A 136 14.95 -3.44 1.43
CA LEU A 136 15.02 -4.68 2.21
C LEU A 136 16.28 -5.52 1.91
N GLN A 137 16.76 -5.52 0.66
CA GLN A 137 17.99 -6.21 0.28
C GLN A 137 19.26 -5.50 0.80
N GLU A 138 19.18 -4.19 1.05
CA GLU A 138 20.28 -3.37 1.55
C GLU A 138 20.30 -3.29 3.08
N GLU A 139 19.15 -3.21 3.75
CA GLU A 139 19.02 -3.22 5.21
C GLU A 139 19.58 -4.49 5.85
N ALA A 140 19.48 -5.64 5.16
CA ALA A 140 20.14 -6.88 5.57
C ALA A 140 21.68 -6.75 5.71
N LYS A 141 22.28 -5.63 5.26
CA LYS A 141 23.72 -5.34 5.33
C LYS A 141 24.09 -4.29 6.37
N VAL A 142 23.14 -3.55 6.93
CA VAL A 142 23.40 -2.48 7.90
C VAL A 142 23.00 -2.94 9.29
N VAL A 143 23.90 -3.68 9.95
CA VAL A 143 23.84 -3.83 11.41
C VAL A 143 24.37 -2.53 12.01
N THR A 144 23.50 -1.58 12.33
CA THR A 144 23.90 -0.45 13.16
C THR A 144 24.28 -0.98 14.55
N GLN A 145 25.51 -0.72 14.98
CA GLN A 145 25.98 -1.04 16.35
C GLN A 145 25.42 -0.05 17.40
N GLU A 146 24.28 0.58 17.12
CA GLU A 146 23.69 1.57 18.01
C GLU A 146 22.78 0.87 19.01
N SER A 147 23.12 1.00 20.29
CA SER A 147 22.28 0.51 21.38
C SER A 147 21.30 1.61 21.77
N PHE A 148 20.02 1.39 21.48
CA PHE A 148 18.94 2.26 21.94
C PHE A 148 18.51 1.82 23.33
N TYR A 149 18.63 2.70 24.33
CA TYR A 149 18.15 2.46 25.68
C TYR A 149 16.78 3.13 25.85
N PRO A 150 15.78 2.44 26.43
CA PRO A 150 14.51 3.07 26.74
C PRO A 150 14.74 4.17 27.80
N PRO A 151 14.10 5.35 27.67
CA PRO A 151 14.12 6.34 28.75
C PRO A 151 13.46 5.74 30.00
N VAL A 152 13.91 6.19 31.18
CA VAL A 152 13.27 5.79 32.44
C VAL A 152 11.88 6.44 32.49
N GLY A 153 10.84 5.62 32.34
CA GLY A 153 9.44 6.05 32.42
C GLY A 153 8.99 6.34 33.86
N VAL A 154 7.87 7.03 33.99
CA VAL A 154 7.19 7.24 35.27
C VAL A 154 6.19 6.10 35.50
N ASP A 155 6.21 5.49 36.68
CA ASP A 155 5.22 4.50 37.07
C ASP A 155 3.89 5.19 37.47
N LEU A 156 2.92 5.13 36.56
CA LEU A 156 1.58 5.71 36.75
C LEU A 156 0.75 4.98 37.82
N THR A 157 1.19 3.83 38.32
CA THR A 157 0.50 3.11 39.41
C THR A 157 0.82 3.69 40.79
N GLN A 158 1.87 4.50 40.90
CA GLN A 158 2.24 5.17 42.15
C GLN A 158 1.40 6.42 42.37
N ASP A 159 0.84 6.55 43.57
CA ASP A 159 0.15 7.76 43.98
C ASP A 159 1.14 8.86 44.38
N SER A 160 1.67 9.56 43.37
CA SER A 160 2.60 10.68 43.54
C SER A 160 1.99 12.00 43.08
N ARG A 161 2.52 13.11 43.60
CA ARG A 161 2.12 14.46 43.18
C ARG A 161 2.24 14.63 41.66
N TYR A 162 3.36 14.17 41.09
CA TYR A 162 3.61 14.23 39.66
C TYR A 162 2.53 13.49 38.87
N VAL A 163 2.21 12.24 39.24
CA VAL A 163 1.18 11.43 38.55
C VAL A 163 -0.18 12.13 38.59
N ARG A 164 -0.58 12.70 39.74
CA ARG A 164 -1.83 13.45 39.86
C ARG A 164 -1.87 14.70 38.98
N GLU A 165 -0.78 15.47 38.97
CA GLU A 165 -0.65 16.67 38.13
C GLU A 165 -0.72 16.29 36.64
N SER A 166 -0.03 15.23 36.22
CA SER A 166 -0.08 14.74 34.83
C SER A 166 -1.47 14.23 34.42
N ILE A 167 -2.17 13.50 35.28
CA ILE A 167 -3.55 13.06 35.01
C ILE A 167 -4.47 14.26 34.84
N LEU A 168 -4.36 15.25 35.74
CA LEU A 168 -5.19 16.44 35.68
C LEU A 168 -4.91 17.25 34.41
N GLU A 169 -3.64 17.47 34.06
CA GLU A 169 -3.26 18.14 32.81
C GLU A 169 -3.82 17.41 31.59
N GLY A 170 -3.73 16.08 31.54
CA GLY A 170 -4.27 15.29 30.44
C GLY A 170 -5.78 15.43 30.28
N ILE A 171 -6.53 15.45 31.39
CA ILE A 171 -7.98 15.66 31.34
C ILE A 171 -8.31 17.09 30.91
N LEU A 172 -7.61 18.10 31.44
CA LEU A 172 -7.86 19.51 31.15
C LEU A 172 -7.62 19.88 29.68
N HIS A 173 -6.69 19.22 29.00
CA HIS A 173 -6.38 19.47 27.59
C HIS A 173 -7.05 18.47 26.65
N LEU A 174 -8.00 17.67 27.12
CA LEU A 174 -8.67 16.66 26.29
C LEU A 174 -9.34 17.27 25.04
N GLY A 175 -9.88 18.50 25.16
CA GLY A 175 -10.46 19.23 24.02
C GLY A 175 -9.45 19.65 22.93
N GLU A 176 -8.15 19.55 23.21
CA GLU A 176 -7.06 19.79 22.26
C GLU A 176 -6.50 18.49 21.66
N MET A 177 -7.05 17.34 22.05
CA MET A 177 -6.59 16.01 21.64
C MET A 177 -7.52 15.38 20.60
N ALA A 178 -6.94 14.56 19.73
CA ALA A 178 -7.68 13.69 18.82
C ALA A 178 -7.17 12.25 18.97
N GLU A 179 -8.10 11.30 19.04
CA GLU A 179 -7.78 9.88 19.11
C GLU A 179 -8.02 9.22 17.75
N LEU A 180 -7.00 8.50 17.27
CA LEU A 180 -7.05 7.77 16.01
C LEU A 180 -7.05 6.27 16.30
N TYR A 181 -8.16 5.61 15.94
CA TYR A 181 -8.34 4.19 16.15
C TYR A 181 -8.22 3.41 14.83
N PRO A 182 -7.07 2.79 14.53
CA PRO A 182 -6.94 1.92 13.37
C PRO A 182 -7.69 0.60 13.62
N VAL A 183 -8.96 0.54 13.21
CA VAL A 183 -9.87 -0.60 13.42
C VAL A 183 -9.91 -1.60 12.26
N GLY A 184 -8.96 -1.50 11.33
CA GLY A 184 -8.88 -2.37 10.16
C GLY A 184 -8.37 -3.78 10.48
N GLY A 185 -8.63 -4.72 9.56
CA GLY A 185 -8.10 -6.08 9.60
C GLY A 185 -9.09 -7.12 10.12
N ALA A 186 -9.12 -8.26 9.44
CA ALA A 186 -9.83 -9.44 9.93
C ALA A 186 -9.04 -10.10 11.07
N ALA A 187 -9.75 -10.60 12.07
CA ALA A 187 -9.15 -11.34 13.18
C ALA A 187 -8.92 -12.83 12.83
N ASP A 188 -8.43 -13.10 11.62
CA ASP A 188 -8.23 -14.46 11.09
C ASP A 188 -7.30 -15.29 11.98
N ARG A 189 -6.26 -14.66 12.55
CA ARG A 189 -5.33 -15.30 13.49
C ARG A 189 -6.01 -15.75 14.78
N LEU A 190 -7.07 -15.08 15.19
CA LEU A 190 -7.90 -15.43 16.35
C LEU A 190 -9.06 -16.36 15.98
N LYS A 191 -9.22 -16.68 14.68
CA LYS A 191 -10.38 -17.40 14.13
C LYS A 191 -11.71 -16.79 14.57
N LEU A 192 -11.75 -15.47 14.71
CA LEU A 192 -12.96 -14.77 15.07
C LEU A 192 -13.90 -14.78 13.87
N GLN A 193 -15.00 -15.50 13.97
CA GLN A 193 -15.95 -15.72 12.89
C GLN A 193 -17.37 -15.51 13.38
N ASP A 194 -18.25 -15.09 12.47
CA ASP A 194 -19.68 -15.08 12.73
C ASP A 194 -20.18 -16.52 12.89
N GLU A 195 -20.95 -16.79 13.94
CA GLU A 195 -21.42 -18.15 14.25
C GLU A 195 -22.38 -18.71 13.20
N LYS A 196 -23.07 -17.86 12.45
CA LYS A 196 -24.07 -18.26 11.44
C LYS A 196 -23.49 -18.34 10.04
N THR A 197 -22.67 -17.36 9.65
CA THR A 197 -22.13 -17.29 8.28
C THR A 197 -20.73 -17.90 8.16
N HIS A 198 -20.03 -18.10 9.28
CA HIS A 198 -18.61 -18.51 9.34
C HIS A 198 -17.65 -17.53 8.65
N GLU A 199 -18.11 -16.32 8.33
CA GLU A 199 -17.27 -15.26 7.78
C GLU A 199 -16.38 -14.66 8.87
N GLY A 200 -15.16 -14.25 8.50
CA GLY A 200 -14.23 -13.61 9.41
C GLY A 200 -14.77 -12.27 9.92
N LEU A 201 -14.72 -12.07 11.23
CA LEU A 201 -15.08 -10.81 11.88
C LEU A 201 -13.85 -9.91 12.06
N PRO A 202 -14.04 -8.58 12.06
CA PRO A 202 -12.95 -7.66 12.34
C PRO A 202 -12.51 -7.77 13.82
N ALA A 203 -11.23 -7.53 14.09
CA ALA A 203 -10.67 -7.62 15.45
C ALA A 203 -11.39 -6.71 16.46
N ALA A 204 -11.90 -5.58 15.99
CA ALA A 204 -12.69 -4.63 16.76
C ALA A 204 -13.95 -5.25 17.42
N ARG A 205 -14.47 -6.37 16.89
CA ARG A 205 -15.62 -7.12 17.43
C ARG A 205 -15.25 -8.16 18.49
N LEU A 206 -13.97 -8.38 18.77
CA LEU A 206 -13.57 -9.31 19.82
C LEU A 206 -14.18 -8.88 21.16
N GLU A 207 -14.83 -9.81 21.85
CA GLU A 207 -15.43 -9.54 23.14
C GLU A 207 -14.39 -9.60 24.26
N PHE A 208 -14.37 -8.56 25.10
CA PHE A 208 -13.54 -8.45 26.28
C PHE A 208 -14.36 -7.83 27.40
N LEU A 209 -14.44 -8.52 28.55
CA LEU A 209 -15.22 -8.08 29.72
C LEU A 209 -16.69 -7.73 29.40
N GLY A 210 -17.31 -8.47 28.48
CA GLY A 210 -18.73 -8.34 28.13
C GLY A 210 -19.04 -7.27 27.08
N TYR A 211 -18.02 -6.63 26.50
CA TYR A 211 -18.16 -5.64 25.44
C TYR A 211 -17.22 -5.94 24.28
N THR A 212 -17.53 -5.44 23.10
CA THR A 212 -16.54 -5.49 22.02
C THR A 212 -15.37 -4.55 22.33
N LEU A 213 -14.17 -4.86 21.82
CA LEU A 213 -13.00 -3.97 22.01
C LEU A 213 -13.31 -2.53 21.59
N LEU A 214 -13.97 -2.33 20.44
CA LEU A 214 -14.34 -0.99 19.97
C LEU A 214 -15.30 -0.29 20.93
N GLU A 215 -16.28 -1.01 21.43
CA GLU A 215 -17.24 -0.46 22.40
C GLU A 215 -16.56 -0.10 23.72
N GLY A 216 -15.60 -0.90 24.17
CA GLY A 216 -14.78 -0.59 25.34
C GLY A 216 -13.99 0.71 25.17
N MET A 217 -13.36 0.90 24.01
CA MET A 217 -12.60 2.12 23.69
C MET A 217 -13.50 3.36 23.63
N ILE A 218 -14.67 3.26 22.97
CA ILE A 218 -15.64 4.36 22.89
C ILE A 218 -16.15 4.73 24.29
N ARG A 219 -16.43 3.75 25.15
CA ARG A 219 -16.87 4.03 26.53
C ARG A 219 -15.80 4.71 27.36
N ASP A 220 -14.55 4.28 27.23
CA ASP A 220 -13.44 4.91 27.92
C ASP A 220 -13.26 6.38 27.50
N LEU A 221 -13.31 6.66 26.19
CA LEU A 221 -13.30 8.02 25.66
C LEU A 221 -14.45 8.85 26.24
N GLN A 222 -15.69 8.34 26.19
CA GLN A 222 -16.86 9.02 26.74
C GLN A 222 -16.74 9.29 28.25
N ALA A 223 -16.12 8.37 29.00
CA ALA A 223 -15.86 8.57 30.42
C ALA A 223 -14.87 9.72 30.66
N ARG A 224 -13.81 9.83 29.84
CA ARG A 224 -12.84 10.92 29.90
C ARG A 224 -13.44 12.26 29.48
N GLU A 225 -14.24 12.29 28.41
CA GLU A 225 -15.00 13.46 27.99
C GLU A 225 -15.97 13.94 29.08
N TYR A 226 -16.66 13.00 29.74
CA TYR A 226 -17.51 13.33 30.87
C TYR A 226 -16.71 13.97 32.02
N LEU A 227 -15.54 13.42 32.36
CA LEU A 227 -14.67 13.99 33.41
C LEU A 227 -14.17 15.39 33.03
N HIS A 228 -13.75 15.60 31.78
CA HIS A 228 -13.36 16.91 31.26
C HIS A 228 -14.52 17.92 31.39
N PHE A 229 -15.71 17.56 30.93
CA PHE A 229 -16.91 18.38 31.07
C PHE A 229 -17.23 18.72 32.53
N ARG A 230 -17.07 17.76 33.44
CA ARG A 230 -17.31 17.99 34.87
C ARG A 230 -16.31 18.96 35.52
N LEU A 231 -15.09 19.08 34.97
CA LEU A 231 -14.04 19.96 35.49
C LEU A 231 -14.06 21.35 34.85
N VAL A 232 -14.31 21.42 33.54
CA VAL A 232 -14.15 22.66 32.73
C VAL A 232 -15.49 23.26 32.34
N GLY A 233 -16.59 22.50 32.39
CA GLY A 233 -17.93 22.94 31.98
C GLY A 233 -18.12 23.02 30.46
N GLN A 234 -17.16 22.49 29.68
CA GLN A 234 -17.16 22.46 28.23
C GLN A 234 -16.94 21.02 27.77
N GLN A 235 -17.61 20.62 26.69
CA GLN A 235 -17.40 19.32 26.07
C GLN A 235 -16.31 19.44 25.01
#